data_AF-A0AA36IQF8-F1
#
_entry.id   AF-A0AA36IQF8-F1
#
_cell.length_a   1.000
_cell.length_b   1.000
_cell.length_c   1.000
_cell.angle_alpha   90.00
_cell.angle_beta   90.00
_cell.angle_gamma   90.00
#
_symmetry.space_group_name_H-M   'P 1'
#
loop_
_entity.id
_entity.type
_entity.pdbx_description
1 polymer ?
#
loop_
_entity_poly.entity_id
_entity_poly.type
_entity_poly.pdbx_seq_one_letter_code
_entity_poly.pdbx_strand_id
1 'polypeptide(L)'
;MEPQLLLDACERGDACGVQAALLQGAKPGMSGTLGCAPLHLAVTVSGWDPPASVKIASILINARACIDARDGRSNTPLHYCAMYSQGGVWPGRLLLALGADPMLCNGDGQKPSDVVVLNPVGCKAADDFYVMCKCRESQILEEAGVARHTRHLPARAAPSTNLWRLY
;
A
#
# COMPACT_ATOMS: atom_id res chain seq x y z
N MET A 1 25.97 -5.38 -4.08
CA MET A 1 25.24 -6.59 -4.50
C MET A 1 23.90 -6.13 -5.05
N GLU A 2 23.59 -6.57 -6.26
CA GLU A 2 22.76 -5.87 -7.26
C GLU A 2 21.32 -5.59 -6.78
N PRO A 3 20.92 -4.31 -6.56
CA PRO A 3 19.53 -3.95 -6.28
C PRO A 3 18.58 -4.38 -7.42
N GLN A 4 19.14 -4.62 -8.61
CA GLN A 4 18.44 -5.06 -9.81
C GLN A 4 17.82 -6.45 -9.66
N LEU A 5 18.43 -7.36 -8.89
CA LEU A 5 17.94 -8.74 -8.76
C LEU A 5 16.53 -8.80 -8.14
N LEU A 6 16.28 -7.97 -7.12
CA LEU A 6 14.97 -7.89 -6.47
C LEU A 6 13.92 -7.29 -7.42
N LEU A 7 14.28 -6.20 -8.11
CA LEU A 7 13.36 -5.48 -9.00
C LEU A 7 12.98 -6.34 -10.22
N ASP A 8 13.95 -7.03 -10.80
CA ASP A 8 13.77 -7.93 -11.94
C ASP A 8 12.94 -9.18 -11.56
N ALA A 9 13.09 -9.70 -10.34
CA ALA A 9 12.21 -10.74 -9.81
C ALA A 9 10.78 -10.23 -9.58
N CYS A 10 10.61 -8.98 -9.12
CA CYS A 10 9.30 -8.35 -9.01
C CYS A 10 8.65 -8.19 -10.39
N GLU A 11 9.36 -7.67 -11.39
CA GLU A 11 8.84 -7.50 -12.76
C GLU A 11 8.37 -8.82 -13.39
N ARG A 12 9.12 -9.90 -13.16
CA ARG A 12 8.76 -11.23 -13.65
C ARG A 12 7.64 -11.93 -12.89
N GLY A 13 7.22 -11.41 -11.73
CA GLY A 13 6.25 -12.09 -10.89
C GLY A 13 6.79 -13.30 -10.12
N ASP A 14 8.12 -13.40 -9.96
CA ASP A 14 8.75 -14.54 -9.29
C ASP A 14 8.83 -14.33 -7.77
N ALA A 15 7.81 -14.82 -7.05
CA ALA A 15 7.76 -14.74 -5.59
C ALA A 15 8.93 -15.46 -4.90
N CYS A 16 9.44 -16.55 -5.48
CA CYS A 16 10.59 -17.28 -4.93
C CYS A 16 11.87 -16.47 -5.09
N GLY A 17 12.07 -15.87 -6.27
CA GLY A 17 13.17 -14.95 -6.55
C GLY A 17 13.15 -13.72 -5.62
N VAL A 18 11.98 -13.16 -5.36
CA VAL A 18 11.81 -12.03 -4.41
C VAL A 18 12.20 -12.44 -2.99
N GLN A 19 11.75 -13.60 -2.51
CA GLN A 19 12.15 -14.09 -1.18
C GLN A 19 13.65 -14.35 -1.10
N ALA A 20 14.23 -14.98 -2.12
CA ALA A 20 15.66 -15.24 -2.17
C ALA A 20 16.47 -13.94 -2.13
N ALA A 21 16.07 -12.93 -2.91
CA ALA A 21 16.72 -11.62 -2.90
C ALA A 21 16.65 -10.95 -1.51
N LEU A 22 15.49 -11.01 -0.84
CA LEU A 22 15.34 -10.48 0.52
C LEU A 22 16.20 -11.23 1.54
N LEU A 23 16.29 -12.56 1.44
CA LEU A 23 17.17 -13.39 2.27
C LEU A 23 18.66 -13.08 2.05
N GLN A 24 19.04 -12.69 0.83
CA GLN A 24 20.38 -12.21 0.50
C GLN A 24 20.66 -10.77 0.99
N GLY A 25 19.73 -10.16 1.73
CA GLY A 25 19.88 -8.82 2.30
C GLY A 25 19.49 -7.68 1.36
N ALA A 26 18.73 -7.96 0.30
CA ALA A 26 18.16 -6.91 -0.55
C ALA A 26 17.25 -5.99 0.27
N LYS A 27 17.40 -4.67 0.09
CA LYS A 27 16.59 -3.69 0.81
C LYS A 27 15.22 -3.56 0.12
N PRO A 28 14.11 -3.64 0.86
CA PRO A 28 12.75 -3.56 0.30
C PRO A 28 12.37 -2.15 -0.18
N GLY A 29 13.13 -1.11 0.21
CA GLY A 29 12.95 0.27 -0.24
C GLY A 29 13.83 0.66 -1.42
N MET A 30 14.42 -0.30 -2.15
CA MET A 30 15.28 0.02 -3.30
C MET A 30 14.45 0.59 -4.44
N SER A 31 14.81 1.79 -4.89
CA SER A 31 14.22 2.41 -6.07
C SER A 31 14.94 1.96 -7.34
N GLY A 32 14.19 1.51 -8.34
CA GLY A 32 14.69 1.24 -9.68
C GLY A 32 15.01 2.51 -10.48
N THR A 33 15.23 2.35 -11.78
CA THR A 33 15.63 3.41 -12.72
C THR A 33 14.65 4.58 -12.85
N LEU A 34 13.40 4.40 -12.38
CA LEU A 34 12.34 5.42 -12.38
C LEU A 34 11.94 5.89 -10.98
N GLY A 35 12.74 5.59 -9.95
CA GLY A 35 12.33 5.81 -8.56
C GLY A 35 11.35 4.73 -8.04
N CYS A 36 10.93 3.79 -8.90
CA CYS A 36 9.97 2.76 -8.54
C CYS A 36 10.51 1.84 -7.44
N ALA A 37 9.89 1.89 -6.26
CA ALA A 37 10.07 0.87 -5.23
C ALA A 37 9.58 -0.50 -5.71
N PRO A 38 10.05 -1.61 -5.11
CA PRO A 38 9.66 -2.97 -5.51
C PRO A 38 8.14 -3.19 -5.37
N LEU A 39 7.51 -2.47 -4.44
CA LEU A 39 6.07 -2.51 -4.22
C LEU A 39 5.26 -1.90 -5.38
N HIS A 40 5.82 -0.93 -6.12
CA HIS A 40 5.21 -0.45 -7.37
C HIS A 40 5.24 -1.54 -8.44
N LEU A 41 6.40 -2.20 -8.60
CA LEU A 41 6.59 -3.25 -9.60
C LEU A 41 5.74 -4.49 -9.32
N ALA A 42 5.51 -4.81 -8.03
CA ALA A 42 4.62 -5.89 -7.61
C ALA A 42 3.17 -5.72 -8.12
N VAL A 43 2.73 -4.48 -8.31
CA VAL A 43 1.39 -4.16 -8.84
C VAL A 43 1.36 -4.23 -10.37
N THR A 44 2.49 -3.92 -11.03
CA THR A 44 2.58 -3.90 -12.50
C THR A 44 2.83 -5.26 -13.12
N VAL A 45 2.99 -6.34 -12.34
CA VAL A 45 3.19 -7.71 -12.84
C VAL A 45 2.00 -8.12 -13.68
N SER A 46 2.10 -7.84 -14.98
CA SER A 46 1.03 -7.95 -15.96
C SER A 46 1.04 -9.32 -16.63
N GLY A 47 1.06 -10.38 -15.81
CA GLY A 47 1.01 -11.75 -16.28
C GLY A 47 -0.08 -12.50 -15.55
N TRP A 48 -1.34 -12.37 -16.01
CA TRP A 48 -2.51 -13.28 -15.89
C TRP A 48 -2.81 -14.03 -14.58
N ASP A 49 -2.05 -13.83 -13.51
CA ASP A 49 -2.12 -14.52 -12.23
C ASP A 49 -2.29 -13.49 -11.10
N PRO A 50 -3.55 -13.11 -10.80
CA PRO A 50 -3.89 -12.30 -9.62
C PRO A 50 -3.23 -12.74 -8.30
N PRO A 51 -3.02 -14.04 -8.01
CA PRO A 51 -2.39 -14.44 -6.74
C PRO A 51 -0.89 -14.11 -6.65
N ALA A 52 -0.19 -13.99 -7.78
CA ALA A 52 1.26 -13.74 -7.77
C ALA A 52 1.58 -12.31 -7.28
N SER A 53 0.84 -11.30 -7.75
CA SER A 53 1.02 -9.90 -7.34
C SER A 53 0.75 -9.70 -5.85
N VAL A 54 -0.32 -10.30 -5.32
CA VAL A 54 -0.67 -10.28 -3.89
C VAL A 54 0.41 -10.98 -3.05
N LYS A 55 0.94 -12.11 -3.54
CA LYS A 55 1.98 -12.85 -2.84
C LYS A 55 3.29 -12.05 -2.77
N ILE A 56 3.70 -11.42 -3.86
CA ILE A 56 4.89 -10.56 -3.87
C ILE A 56 4.69 -9.34 -2.97
N ALA A 57 3.53 -8.67 -3.05
CA ALA A 57 3.21 -7.55 -2.19
C ALA A 57 3.27 -7.94 -0.70
N SER A 58 2.68 -9.07 -0.32
CA SER A 58 2.72 -9.55 1.08
C SER A 58 4.14 -9.90 1.54
N ILE A 59 4.98 -10.49 0.69
CA ILE A 59 6.40 -10.74 0.99
C ILE A 59 7.15 -9.41 1.23
N LEU A 60 6.97 -8.42 0.35
CA LEU A 60 7.62 -7.11 0.46
C LEU A 60 7.15 -6.36 1.72
N ILE A 61 5.86 -6.40 2.02
CA ILE A 61 5.28 -5.81 3.23
C ILE A 61 5.86 -6.48 4.48
N ASN A 62 5.95 -7.82 4.50
CA ASN A 62 6.55 -8.55 5.61
C ASN A 62 8.04 -8.21 5.79
N ALA A 63 8.73 -7.87 4.70
CA ALA A 63 10.09 -7.34 4.72
C ALA A 63 10.19 -5.87 5.19
N ARG A 64 9.08 -5.23 5.59
CA ARG A 64 8.99 -3.81 5.95
C ARG A 64 9.23 -2.85 4.78
N ALA A 65 8.75 -3.20 3.58
CA ALA A 65 8.65 -2.24 2.49
C ALA A 65 7.76 -1.06 2.90
N CYS A 66 8.12 0.14 2.45
CA CYS A 66 7.28 1.33 2.63
C CYS A 66 6.02 1.19 1.77
N ILE A 67 4.85 1.17 2.43
CA ILE A 67 3.54 1.04 1.78
C ILE A 67 3.27 2.27 0.91
N ASP A 68 3.57 3.46 1.41
CA ASP A 68 3.40 4.74 0.71
C ASP A 68 4.69 5.22 0.04
N ALA A 69 5.50 4.28 -0.47
CA ALA A 69 6.68 4.63 -1.25
C ALA A 69 6.29 5.54 -2.42
N ARG A 70 7.13 6.53 -2.74
CA ARG A 70 6.89 7.43 -3.87
C ARG A 70 7.89 7.15 -4.98
N ASP A 71 7.38 6.99 -6.20
CA ASP A 71 8.22 6.90 -7.40
C ASP A 71 8.77 8.29 -7.81
N GLY A 72 9.48 8.36 -8.94
CA GLY A 72 10.01 9.63 -9.48
C GLY A 72 8.94 10.66 -9.88
N ARG A 73 7.67 10.26 -10.03
CA ARG A 73 6.51 11.13 -10.28
C ARG A 73 5.68 11.36 -9.01
N SER A 74 6.19 10.96 -7.85
CA SER A 74 5.46 10.96 -6.58
C SER A 74 4.19 10.10 -6.58
N ASN A 75 4.03 9.19 -7.54
CA ASN A 75 2.99 8.17 -7.48
C ASN A 75 3.31 7.20 -6.36
N THR A 76 2.25 6.75 -5.68
CA THR A 76 2.30 5.69 -4.67
C THR A 76 1.89 4.36 -5.29
N PRO A 77 2.12 3.21 -4.61
CA PRO A 77 1.66 1.92 -5.10
C PRO A 77 0.14 1.89 -5.34
N LEU A 78 -0.64 2.66 -4.56
CA LEU A 78 -2.07 2.82 -4.77
C LEU A 78 -2.41 3.51 -6.10
N HIS A 79 -1.62 4.49 -6.55
CA HIS A 79 -1.81 5.11 -7.86
C HIS A 79 -1.56 4.08 -8.98
N TYR A 80 -0.54 3.25 -8.84
CA TYR A 80 -0.31 2.14 -9.77
C TYR A 80 -1.48 1.14 -9.76
N CYS A 81 -2.05 0.82 -8.60
CA CYS A 81 -3.25 -0.03 -8.55
C CYS A 81 -4.42 0.59 -9.34
N ALA A 82 -4.59 1.91 -9.27
CA ALA A 82 -5.62 2.65 -10.00
C ALA A 82 -5.41 2.64 -11.53
N MET A 83 -4.14 2.71 -11.97
CA MET A 83 -3.78 2.67 -13.40
C MET A 83 -3.96 1.26 -14.00
N TYR A 84 -3.77 0.21 -13.20
CA TYR A 84 -3.82 -1.18 -13.66
C TYR A 84 -5.13 -1.86 -13.23
N SER A 85 -6.23 -1.56 -13.94
CA SER A 85 -7.61 -1.92 -13.56
C SER A 85 -7.93 -3.41 -13.40
N GLN A 86 -7.22 -4.33 -14.09
CA GLN A 86 -7.49 -5.77 -14.00
C GLN A 86 -6.65 -6.50 -12.95
N GLY A 87 -5.40 -6.09 -12.75
CA GLY A 87 -4.45 -6.71 -11.83
C GLY A 87 -4.27 -5.96 -10.51
N GLY A 88 -4.68 -4.69 -10.45
CA GLY A 88 -4.42 -3.77 -9.35
C GLY A 88 -5.42 -3.83 -8.19
N VAL A 89 -6.63 -4.37 -8.40
CA VAL A 89 -7.69 -4.37 -7.37
C VAL A 89 -7.30 -5.20 -6.15
N TRP A 90 -6.73 -6.39 -6.36
CA TRP A 90 -6.32 -7.30 -5.30
C TRP A 90 -5.15 -6.77 -4.45
N PRO A 91 -4.01 -6.36 -5.03
CA PRO A 91 -2.93 -5.74 -4.26
C PRO A 91 -3.40 -4.41 -3.64
N GLY A 92 -4.27 -3.65 -4.32
CA GLY A 92 -4.87 -2.43 -3.78
C GLY A 92 -5.71 -2.67 -2.52
N ARG A 93 -6.54 -3.72 -2.50
CA ARG A 93 -7.26 -4.17 -1.28
C ARG A 93 -6.31 -4.47 -0.14
N LEU A 94 -5.23 -5.21 -0.42
CA LEU A 94 -4.24 -5.56 0.59
C LEU A 94 -3.57 -4.30 1.15
N LEU A 95 -3.13 -3.38 0.30
CA LEU A 95 -2.50 -2.12 0.69
C LEU A 95 -3.44 -1.27 1.56
N LEU A 96 -4.70 -1.10 1.16
CA LEU A 96 -5.70 -0.35 1.95
C LEU A 96 -6.00 -1.03 3.29
N ALA A 97 -6.10 -2.36 3.31
CA ALA A 97 -6.30 -3.13 4.55
C ALA A 97 -5.10 -2.99 5.51
N LEU A 98 -3.90 -2.77 4.98
CA LEU A 98 -2.69 -2.52 5.76
C LEU A 98 -2.51 -1.05 6.16
N GLY A 99 -3.42 -0.17 5.76
CA GLY A 99 -3.41 1.24 6.13
C GLY A 99 -2.66 2.16 5.15
N ALA A 100 -2.49 1.75 3.89
CA ALA A 100 -2.04 2.66 2.83
C ALA A 100 -2.94 3.90 2.75
N ASP A 101 -2.35 5.09 2.60
CA ASP A 101 -3.10 6.34 2.60
C ASP A 101 -3.65 6.64 1.19
N PRO A 102 -4.98 6.58 0.99
CA PRO A 102 -5.60 6.89 -0.31
C PRO A 102 -5.69 8.40 -0.59
N MET A 103 -5.28 9.27 0.34
CA MET A 103 -5.35 10.73 0.20
C MET A 103 -4.08 11.33 -0.40
N LEU A 104 -3.01 10.54 -0.52
CA LEU A 104 -1.74 11.03 -1.02
C LEU A 104 -1.88 11.43 -2.48
N CYS A 105 -1.50 12.67 -2.80
CA CYS A 105 -1.43 13.12 -4.17
C CYS A 105 -0.09 12.76 -4.81
N ASN A 106 -0.13 12.46 -6.11
CA ASN A 106 1.07 12.38 -6.94
C ASN A 106 1.62 13.78 -7.29
N GLY A 107 2.67 13.84 -8.12
CA GLY A 107 3.28 15.09 -8.56
C GLY A 107 2.35 15.99 -9.39
N ASP A 108 1.31 15.41 -9.98
CA ASP A 108 0.27 16.11 -10.74
C ASP A 108 -0.88 16.60 -9.85
N GLY A 109 -0.81 16.37 -8.53
CA GLY A 109 -1.86 16.76 -7.57
C GLY A 109 -3.08 15.83 -7.59
N GLN A 110 -3.01 14.69 -8.28
CA GLN A 110 -4.10 13.73 -8.41
C GLN A 110 -4.03 12.70 -7.28
N LYS A 111 -5.18 12.30 -6.74
CA LYS A 111 -5.26 11.18 -5.80
C LYS A 111 -5.33 9.84 -6.56
N PRO A 112 -5.08 8.69 -5.89
CA PRO A 112 -5.28 7.38 -6.49
C PRO A 112 -6.68 7.20 -7.09
N SER A 113 -7.73 7.75 -6.45
CA SER A 113 -9.10 7.72 -6.97
C SER A 113 -9.28 8.49 -8.28
N ASP A 114 -8.48 9.55 -8.47
CA ASP A 114 -8.60 10.46 -9.61
C ASP A 114 -7.78 9.94 -10.80
N VAL A 115 -6.74 9.14 -10.52
CA VAL A 115 -5.91 8.45 -11.51
C VAL A 115 -6.56 7.16 -12.02
N VAL A 116 -7.63 6.67 -11.38
CA VAL A 116 -8.42 5.54 -11.91
C VAL A 116 -8.78 5.89 -13.34
N VAL A 117 -8.17 5.17 -14.28
CA VAL A 117 -8.36 5.43 -15.70
C VAL A 117 -9.84 5.24 -15.95
N LEU A 118 -10.53 6.35 -16.23
CA LEU A 118 -11.90 6.42 -16.74
C LEU A 118 -11.89 5.74 -18.11
N ASN A 119 -11.70 4.42 -18.12
CA ASN A 119 -11.78 3.64 -19.32
C ASN A 119 -13.28 3.59 -19.66
N PRO A 120 -13.71 4.11 -20.82
CA PRO A 120 -15.13 4.12 -21.20
C PRO A 120 -15.70 2.71 -21.43
N VAL A 121 -14.88 1.67 -21.27
CA VAL A 121 -15.30 0.28 -21.19
C VAL A 121 -15.56 -0.05 -19.72
N GLY A 122 -16.83 -0.26 -19.38
CA GLY A 122 -17.33 -0.58 -18.03
C GLY A 122 -16.71 -1.87 -17.44
N CYS A 123 -15.44 -1.80 -17.06
CA CYS A 123 -14.76 -2.81 -16.29
C CYS A 123 -15.18 -2.62 -14.84
N LYS A 124 -16.09 -3.47 -14.36
CA LYS A 124 -16.56 -3.53 -12.96
C LYS A 124 -15.42 -3.39 -11.92
N ALA A 125 -14.22 -3.89 -12.26
CA ALA A 125 -13.02 -3.83 -11.44
C ALA A 125 -12.49 -2.39 -11.19
N ALA A 126 -12.61 -1.48 -12.16
CA ALA A 126 -12.21 -0.09 -12.00
C ALA A 126 -13.19 0.65 -11.07
N ASP A 127 -14.49 0.40 -11.24
CA ASP A 127 -15.55 0.92 -10.35
C ASP A 127 -15.38 0.39 -8.93
N ASP A 128 -15.07 -0.91 -8.76
CA ASP A 128 -14.84 -1.53 -7.46
C ASP A 128 -13.64 -0.91 -6.72
N PHE A 129 -12.55 -0.59 -7.43
CA PHE A 129 -11.38 0.06 -6.84
C PHE A 129 -11.66 1.54 -6.51
N TYR A 130 -12.34 2.27 -7.40
CA TYR A 130 -12.77 3.64 -7.14
C TYR A 130 -13.66 3.75 -5.90
N VAL A 131 -14.71 2.91 -5.82
CA VAL A 131 -15.60 2.84 -4.65
C VAL A 131 -14.83 2.49 -3.38
N MET A 132 -13.86 1.59 -3.47
CA MET A 132 -13.05 1.20 -2.31
C MET A 132 -12.15 2.32 -1.80
N CYS A 133 -11.46 3.04 -2.68
CA CYS A 133 -10.67 4.23 -2.31
C CYS A 133 -11.56 5.31 -1.68
N LYS A 134 -12.73 5.56 -2.27
CA LYS A 134 -13.71 6.54 -1.74
C LYS A 134 -14.28 6.13 -0.39
N CYS A 135 -14.62 4.85 -0.19
CA CYS A 135 -15.07 4.33 1.09
C CYS A 135 -14.00 4.49 2.18
N ARG A 136 -12.73 4.22 1.85
CA ARG A 136 -11.63 4.40 2.81
C ARG A 136 -11.35 5.87 3.11
N GLU A 137 -11.43 6.75 2.11
CA GLU A 137 -11.36 8.20 2.29
C GLU A 137 -12.44 8.69 3.27
N SER A 138 -13.70 8.26 3.09
CA SER A 138 -14.79 8.58 4.03
C SER A 138 -14.54 8.05 5.44
N GLN A 139 -14.06 6.82 5.58
CA GLN A 139 -13.70 6.25 6.89
C GLN A 139 -12.62 7.07 7.60
N ILE A 140 -11.55 7.44 6.89
CA ILE A 140 -10.47 8.26 7.46
C ILE A 140 -10.99 9.63 7.89
N LEU A 141 -11.88 10.24 7.09
CA LEU A 141 -12.50 11.52 7.42
C LEU A 141 -13.47 11.41 8.62
N GLU A 142 -14.21 10.32 8.74
CA GLU A 142 -15.06 10.02 9.90
C GLU A 142 -14.23 9.78 11.16
N GLU A 143 -13.17 8.98 11.09
CA GLU A 143 -12.21 8.76 12.18
C GLU A 143 -11.57 10.10 12.63
N ALA A 144 -11.19 10.94 11.67
CA ALA A 144 -10.66 12.28 11.93
C ALA A 144 -11.72 13.26 12.49
N GLY A 145 -12.99 13.08 12.14
CA GLY A 145 -14.13 13.85 12.67
C GLY A 145 -14.53 13.44 14.09
N VAL A 146 -14.44 12.14 14.41
CA VAL A 146 -14.61 11.59 15.76
C VAL A 146 -13.51 12.10 16.69
N ALA A 147 -12.27 12.23 16.19
CA ALA A 147 -11.17 12.84 16.94
C ALA A 147 -11.37 14.34 17.28
N ARG A 148 -12.27 15.05 16.58
CA ARG A 148 -12.63 16.44 16.94
C ARG A 148 -13.67 16.52 18.07
N HIS A 149 -14.48 15.48 18.25
CA HIS A 149 -15.48 15.41 19.32
C HIS A 149 -14.92 14.84 20.64
N THR A 150 -13.73 14.22 20.62
CA THR A 150 -13.04 13.71 21.82
C THR A 150 -11.94 14.65 22.33
N ARG A 151 -12.09 15.98 22.18
CA ARG A 151 -11.28 16.98 22.90
C ARG A 151 -11.88 17.44 24.23
N HIS A 152 -12.78 16.66 24.81
CA HIS A 152 -13.15 16.80 26.22
C HIS A 152 -13.46 15.43 26.82
N LEU A 153 -12.40 14.69 27.16
CA LEU A 153 -12.47 13.73 28.27
C LEU A 153 -11.30 14.04 29.21
N PRO A 154 -11.58 14.42 30.48
CA PRO A 154 -10.56 14.81 31.43
C PRO A 154 -9.70 13.60 31.79
N ALA A 155 -8.41 13.84 31.95
CA ALA A 155 -7.47 12.91 32.55
C ALA A 155 -8.05 12.35 33.86
N ARG A 156 -8.33 11.05 33.92
CA ARG A 156 -8.58 10.39 35.20
C ARG A 156 -8.09 8.94 35.19
N ALA A 157 -6.91 8.83 35.80
CA ALA A 157 -6.40 7.71 36.59
C ALA A 157 -6.29 6.33 35.91
N ALA A 158 -5.05 6.00 35.52
CA ALA A 158 -4.59 4.62 35.57
C ALA A 158 -4.74 4.09 37.01
N PRO A 159 -5.25 2.86 37.24
CA PRO A 159 -5.04 2.19 38.51
C PRO A 159 -3.57 1.76 38.57
N SER A 160 -2.77 2.55 39.28
CA SER A 160 -1.42 2.19 39.68
C SER A 160 -1.48 0.89 40.48
N THR A 161 -0.90 -0.15 39.91
CA THR A 161 -0.35 -1.30 40.63
C THR A 161 0.36 -0.85 41.91
N ASN A 162 -0.11 -1.31 43.06
CA ASN A 162 0.68 -1.46 44.29
C ASN A 162 0.03 -2.54 45.16
N LEU A 163 0.30 -3.80 44.80
CA LEU A 163 -0.05 -4.98 45.60
C LEU A 163 1.11 -5.45 46.49
N TRP A 164 1.92 -4.53 47.04
CA TRP A 164 2.96 -4.90 48.02
C TRP A 164 3.14 -3.83 49.12
N ARG A 165 2.31 -3.86 50.18
CA ARG A 165 2.68 -3.58 51.58
C ARG A 165 1.48 -3.64 52.54
N LEU A 166 1.58 -4.55 53.52
CA LEU A 166 1.16 -4.46 54.93
C LEU A 166 -0.36 -4.36 55.23
N TYR A 167 -0.98 -5.48 55.63
CA TYR A 167 -1.08 -5.94 57.02
C TYR A 167 -1.30 -7.46 57.04
#